data_AF-V4HS56-F1
#
_entry.id   AF-V4HS56-F1
#
_cell.length_a   1.000
_cell.length_b   1.000
_cell.length_c   1.000
_cell.angle_alpha   90.00
_cell.angle_beta   90.00
_cell.angle_gamma   90.00
#
_symmetry.space_group_name_H-M   'P 1'
#
loop_
_entity.id
_entity.type
_entity.pdbx_description
1 polymer ?
#
loop_
_entity_poly.entity_id
_entity_poly.type
_entity_poly.pdbx_seq_one_letter_code
_entity_poly.pdbx_strand_id
1 'polypeptide(L)'
;MDASQIKYNCALRHAVDLVHKHGFSISDTATSCQISKQALYRAVRAHNTPPNTQLDKLIKKKEKLQQQLRALEIEINQLTIQK
;
A
#
# COMPACT_ATOMS: atom_id res chain seq x y z
N MET A 1 -5.13 -0.27 24.66
CA MET A 1 -4.43 0.85 23.99
C MET A 1 -4.76 2.14 24.73
N ASP A 2 -3.77 2.96 25.03
CA ASP A 2 -3.91 4.23 25.76
C ASP A 2 -4.59 5.31 24.88
N ALA A 3 -5.51 6.10 25.45
CA ALA A 3 -6.20 7.20 24.78
C ALA A 3 -5.23 8.26 24.22
N SER A 4 -4.11 8.49 24.90
CA SER A 4 -3.04 9.38 24.45
C SER A 4 -2.39 8.88 23.15
N GLN A 5 -2.25 7.56 23.03
CA GLN A 5 -1.68 6.90 21.85
C GLN A 5 -2.62 7.00 20.65
N ILE A 6 -3.93 6.87 20.87
CA ILE A 6 -4.95 7.01 19.81
C ILE A 6 -4.93 8.44 19.27
N LYS A 7 -4.93 9.45 20.15
CA LYS A 7 -4.88 10.87 19.76
C LYS A 7 -3.61 11.19 18.96
N TYR A 8 -2.46 10.67 19.39
CA TYR A 8 -1.19 10.83 18.68
C TYR A 8 -1.24 10.21 17.27
N ASN A 9 -1.79 9.00 17.13
CA ASN A 9 -1.92 8.33 15.84
C ASN A 9 -2.85 9.07 14.88
N CYS A 10 -3.95 9.63 15.38
CA CYS A 10 -4.86 10.47 14.60
C CYS A 10 -4.14 11.73 14.08
N ALA A 11 -3.39 12.43 14.96
CA ALA A 11 -2.62 13.60 14.57
C ALA A 11 -1.54 13.26 13.52
N LEU A 12 -0.84 12.13 13.69
CA LEU A 12 0.18 11.67 12.76
C LEU A 12 -0.39 11.36 11.37
N ARG A 13 -1.56 10.72 11.32
CA ARG A 13 -2.23 10.43 10.05
C ARG A 13 -2.68 11.71 9.34
N HIS A 14 -3.23 12.67 10.09
CA HIS A 14 -3.60 13.97 9.54
C HIS A 14 -2.39 14.74 8.99
N ALA A 15 -1.27 14.76 9.73
CA ALA A 15 -0.03 15.39 9.31
C ALA A 15 0.56 14.76 8.03
N VAL A 16 0.49 13.44 7.90
CA VAL A 16 0.92 12.75 6.66
C VAL A 16 0.04 13.16 5.47
N ASP A 17 -1.28 13.26 5.67
CA ASP A 17 -2.21 13.71 4.64
C ASP A 17 -1.92 15.15 4.18
N LEU A 18 -1.63 16.07 5.10
CA LEU A 18 -1.26 17.46 4.76
C LEU A 18 0.01 17.53 3.91
N VAL A 19 1.04 16.76 4.27
CA VAL A 19 2.29 16.73 3.50
C VAL A 19 2.09 16.06 2.14
N HIS A 20 1.42 14.91 2.10
CA HIS A 20 1.35 14.08 0.90
C HIS A 20 0.29 14.56 -0.10
N LYS A 21 -0.91 14.92 0.37
CA LYS A 21 -2.04 15.31 -0.50
C LYS A 21 -2.06 16.80 -0.80
N HIS A 22 -1.63 17.63 0.15
CA HIS A 22 -1.71 19.08 0.04
C HIS A 22 -0.35 19.76 -0.20
N GLY A 23 0.75 18.98 -0.24
CA GLY A 23 2.08 19.49 -0.56
C GLY A 23 2.69 20.39 0.52
N PHE A 24 2.21 20.30 1.76
CA PHE A 24 2.70 21.15 2.84
C PHE A 24 4.11 20.77 3.29
N SER A 25 4.86 21.77 3.75
CA SER A 25 6.18 21.59 4.36
C SER A 25 6.11 20.65 5.57
N ILE A 26 7.02 19.67 5.62
CA ILE A 26 7.15 18.75 6.76
C ILE A 26 7.46 19.52 8.04
N SER A 27 8.27 20.59 7.96
CA SER A 27 8.64 21.37 9.14
C SER A 27 7.43 22.11 9.72
N ASP A 28 6.63 22.75 8.86
CA ASP A 28 5.50 23.57 9.29
C ASP A 28 4.35 22.69 9.77
N THR A 29 4.12 21.58 9.08
CA THR A 29 3.12 20.58 9.46
C THR A 29 3.47 19.94 10.81
N ALA A 30 4.74 19.58 11.04
CA ALA A 30 5.19 19.01 12.32
C ALA A 30 4.93 19.94 13.50
N THR A 31 5.19 21.25 13.32
CA THR A 31 4.91 22.27 14.33
C THR A 31 3.41 22.42 14.57
N SER A 32 2.59 22.51 13.50
CA SER A 32 1.14 22.71 13.62
C SER A 32 0.43 21.54 14.29
N CYS A 33 0.87 20.31 14.01
CA CYS A 33 0.28 19.09 14.55
C CYS A 33 0.93 18.64 15.86
N GLN A 34 1.90 19.39 16.39
CA GLN A 34 2.65 19.07 17.61
C GLN A 34 3.29 17.67 17.57
N ILE A 35 3.88 17.31 16.42
CA ILE A 35 4.53 16.02 16.18
C ILE A 35 6.02 16.24 15.97
N SER A 36 6.84 15.30 16.44
CA SER A 36 8.26 15.31 16.12
C SER A 36 8.49 15.29 14.60
N LYS A 37 9.28 16.24 14.09
CA LYS A 37 9.68 16.28 12.68
C LYS A 37 10.26 14.95 12.20
N GLN A 38 11.02 14.26 13.06
CA GLN A 38 11.57 12.93 12.74
C GLN A 38 10.47 11.87 12.59
N ALA A 39 9.46 11.89 13.46
CA ALA A 39 8.34 10.96 13.38
C ALA A 39 7.51 11.19 12.11
N LEU A 40 7.20 12.45 11.79
CA LEU A 40 6.49 12.81 10.57
C LEU A 40 7.29 12.42 9.32
N TYR A 41 8.61 12.68 9.31
CA TYR A 41 9.48 12.30 8.21
C TYR A 41 9.48 10.77 7.95
N ARG A 42 9.55 9.97 9.02
CA ARG A 42 9.46 8.49 8.91
C ARG A 42 8.10 8.05 8.38
N ALA A 43 7.01 8.65 8.87
CA ALA A 43 5.66 8.32 8.45
C ALA A 43 5.41 8.67 6.98
N VAL A 44 5.84 9.86 6.53
CA VAL A 44 5.77 10.30 5.13
C VAL A 44 6.62 9.39 4.23
N ARG A 45 7.83 9.03 4.66
CA ARG A 45 8.65 8.06 3.92
C ARG A 45 7.96 6.70 3.83
N ALA A 46 7.40 6.18 4.91
CA ALA A 46 6.68 4.90 4.90
C ALA A 46 5.43 4.94 4.00
N HIS A 47 4.72 6.07 3.97
CA HIS A 47 3.56 6.30 3.10
C HIS A 47 3.96 6.39 1.61
N ASN A 48 5.08 7.05 1.32
CA ASN A 48 5.61 7.22 -0.05
C ASN A 48 6.41 6.01 -0.54
N THR A 49 6.86 5.15 0.38
CA THR A 49 7.45 3.88 -0.01
C THR A 49 6.28 3.06 -0.52
N PRO A 50 6.22 2.72 -1.82
CA PRO A 50 5.18 1.84 -2.32
C PRO A 50 5.19 0.60 -1.42
N PRO A 51 4.03 0.05 -1.04
CA PRO A 51 3.95 -1.23 -0.35
C PRO A 51 4.44 -2.32 -1.31
N ASN A 52 5.74 -2.33 -1.56
CA ASN A 52 6.44 -3.43 -2.14
C ASN A 52 6.17 -4.57 -1.18
N THR A 53 5.45 -5.58 -1.67
CA THR A 53 5.70 -7.01 -1.43
C THR A 53 4.46 -7.87 -1.23
N GLN A 54 3.21 -7.36 -1.18
CA GLN A 54 2.04 -8.25 -1.06
C GLN A 54 1.05 -8.15 -2.20
N LEU A 55 0.59 -6.94 -2.55
CA LEU A 55 -0.35 -6.77 -3.68
C LEU A 55 0.30 -7.20 -5.00
N ASP A 56 1.53 -6.77 -5.28
CA ASP A 56 2.26 -7.17 -6.48
C ASP A 56 2.54 -8.68 -6.54
N LYS A 57 2.79 -9.32 -5.38
CA LYS A 57 2.94 -10.78 -5.32
C LYS A 57 1.61 -11.48 -5.64
N LEU A 58 0.50 -10.94 -5.15
CA LEU A 58 -0.84 -11.47 -5.44
C LEU A 58 -1.21 -11.26 -6.92
N ILE A 59 -0.88 -10.12 -7.51
CA ILE A 59 -1.07 -9.84 -8.94
C ILE A 59 -0.28 -10.84 -9.79
N LYS A 60 1.02 -11.02 -9.52
CA LYS A 60 1.85 -12.01 -10.23
C LYS A 60 1.32 -13.44 -10.06
N LYS A 61 0.82 -13.79 -8.86
CA LYS A 61 0.22 -15.11 -8.61
C LYS A 61 -1.07 -15.31 -9.42
N LYS A 62 -1.93 -14.29 -9.50
CA LYS A 62 -3.15 -14.30 -10.31
C LYS A 62 -2.82 -14.52 -11.79
N GLU A 63 -1.86 -13.80 -12.33
CA GLU A 63 -1.45 -13.92 -13.74
C GLU A 63 -0.96 -15.33 -14.09
N LYS A 64 -0.14 -15.93 -13.20
CA LYS A 64 0.34 -17.30 -13.37
C LYS A 64 -0.81 -18.32 -13.36
N LEU A 65 -1.76 -18.19 -12.44
CA LEU A 65 -2.92 -19.08 -12.39
C LEU A 65 -3.79 -18.97 -13.64
N GLN A 66 -3.97 -17.76 -14.19
CA GLN A 66 -4.70 -17.55 -15.44
C GLN A 66 -4.00 -18.19 -16.64
N GLN A 67 -2.67 -18.18 -16.68
CA GLN A 67 -1.93 -18.90 -17.72
C GLN A 67 -2.12 -20.42 -17.60
N GLN A 68 -2.10 -20.97 -16.39
CA GLN A 68 -2.32 -22.40 -16.15
C GLN A 68 -3.75 -22.83 -16.54
N LEU A 69 -4.76 -22.02 -16.19
CA LEU A 69 -6.15 -22.27 -16.60
C LEU A 69 -6.29 -22.32 -18.12
N ARG A 70 -5.72 -21.35 -18.85
CA ARG A 70 -5.76 -21.33 -20.31
C ARG A 70 -5.06 -22.55 -20.92
N ALA A 71 -3.95 -23.01 -20.34
CA ALA A 71 -3.28 -24.21 -20.82
C ALA A 71 -4.17 -25.46 -20.67
N LEU A 72 -4.86 -25.60 -19.54
CA LEU A 72 -5.80 -26.70 -19.31
C LEU A 72 -7.02 -26.63 -20.25
N GLU A 73 -7.56 -25.43 -20.49
CA GLU A 73 -8.65 -25.23 -21.46
C GLU A 73 -8.24 -25.66 -22.88
N ILE A 74 -7.01 -25.34 -23.29
CA ILE A 74 -6.46 -25.78 -24.58
C ILE A 74 -6.34 -27.30 -24.62
N GLU A 75 -5.82 -27.93 -23.56
CA GLU A 75 -5.67 -29.38 -23.47
C GLU A 75 -7.03 -30.11 -23.53
N ILE A 76 -8.04 -29.62 -22.78
CA ILE A 76 -9.41 -30.14 -22.83
C ILE A 76 -9.98 -30.03 -24.23
N ASN A 77 -9.83 -28.89 -24.89
CA ASN A 77 -10.33 -28.69 -26.25
C ASN A 77 -9.66 -29.65 -27.24
N GLN A 78 -8.34 -29.86 -27.13
CA GLN A 78 -7.61 -30.80 -27.98
C GLN A 78 -8.11 -32.25 -27.78
N LEU A 79 -8.32 -32.67 -26.54
CA LEU A 79 -8.84 -34.00 -26.21
C LEU A 79 -10.31 -34.20 -26.63
N THR A 80 -11.09 -33.12 -26.64
CA THR A 80 -12.51 -33.16 -27.06
C THR A 80 -12.65 -33.23 -28.58
N ILE A 81 -11.74 -32.59 -29.33
CA ILE A 81 -11.72 -32.62 -30.80
C ILE A 81 -11.16 -33.95 -31.34
N GLN A 82 -10.35 -34.67 -30.56
CA GLN A 82 -9.77 -35.97 -30.95
C GLN A 82 -10.68 -37.19 -30.67
N LYS A 83 -11.87 -36.98 -30.08
CA LYS A 83 -12.91 -38.02 -29.91
C LYS A 83 -14.01 -37.87 -30.94
#